data_AF-A0A507QUS4-F1
#
_entry.id   AF-A0A507QUS4-F1
#
_cell.length_a   1.000
_cell.length_b   1.000
_cell.length_c   1.000
_cell.angle_alpha   90.00
_cell.angle_beta   90.00
_cell.angle_gamma   90.00
#
_symmetry.space_group_name_H-M   'P 1'
#
loop_
_entity.id
_entity.type
_entity.pdbx_description
1 polymer ?
#
loop_
_entity_poly.entity_id
_entity_poly.type
_entity_poly.pdbx_seq_one_letter_code
_entity_poly.pdbx_strand_id
1 'polypeptide(L)'
;MSTPLPEKYDDLPDKKRYWPAPPGSVEEGLGMLRILTPDIVANAARTEIRTGERVCLNWDLENLNPPGFGRKPFEHRVKWVNQGIAFDDEYHFNPQQSSQWDGLRHHNAPAPTTENPDRRVFYGGTTAEEIQDPKSTRIGIGHWATKGIAGRGVLIDYLSWAKKRGITVNALTRHTVSLDDVLAIAAECGIKFQKGDIFFLRVGLPQTWANMSDAQRREYSLQTMPNHAGIEQSERMLRFIWDNHFAAVASDAVSFEVFPPVQPEWDLHHHILAGWGVPIGEMFDLDGLAEMFISLLAGLLEGLSTDSGIGQSQEPPPRVAPLVNAQGKPTHPIFAPYGITSRTPLLETDYNLHKSNSTYFSDLDVARTALATRLYSPGVSIVSKELDKELLATGDASKAAHAHKAIYIALGSVHCSFKREIKPFELYEIESKIIAWDQKWLYIMTFFLRPASGKNKKRTLFATALSKYVVKKGRLTVPPERVLRASGFLPPPPEGVSLESVDFSSADASVSQTPVSGEGIAASTAVDGGSLVREVLRVTDDKLSNPQALAEQTKANTESWDPNEWTYERIDQERRRGLRVVEGWANLDAKLFAEWQSE
;
A
#
# COMPACT_ATOMS: atom_id res chain seq x y z
N MET A 1 -15.38 31.78 13.27
CA MET A 1 -15.59 30.67 12.33
C MET A 1 -14.78 30.98 11.10
N SER A 2 -13.83 30.13 10.71
CA SER A 2 -12.99 30.41 9.54
C SER A 2 -13.83 30.33 8.27
N THR A 3 -13.53 31.19 7.30
CA THR A 3 -14.19 31.19 6.00
C THR A 3 -14.04 29.80 5.36
N PRO A 4 -15.13 29.16 4.92
CA PRO A 4 -15.05 27.85 4.27
C PRO A 4 -14.10 27.92 3.08
N LEU A 5 -13.18 26.95 2.99
CA LEU A 5 -12.20 26.86 1.91
C LEU A 5 -12.94 26.50 0.60
N PRO A 6 -12.77 27.27 -0.49
CA PRO A 6 -13.32 26.91 -1.81
C PRO A 6 -12.92 25.51 -2.22
N GLU A 7 -13.88 24.66 -2.59
CA GLU A 7 -13.65 23.22 -2.82
C GLU A 7 -12.78 22.97 -4.05
N LYS A 8 -12.96 23.76 -5.11
CA LYS A 8 -12.21 23.65 -6.35
C LYS A 8 -11.47 24.92 -6.70
N TYR A 9 -10.44 24.78 -7.51
CA TYR A 9 -9.65 25.88 -8.06
C TYR A 9 -10.56 26.88 -8.78
N ASP A 10 -11.57 26.39 -9.50
CA ASP A 10 -12.55 27.23 -10.20
C ASP A 10 -13.46 28.03 -9.26
N ASP A 11 -13.57 27.65 -7.98
CA ASP A 11 -14.35 28.36 -6.97
C ASP A 11 -13.56 29.50 -6.30
N LEU A 12 -12.24 29.60 -6.54
CA LEU A 12 -11.42 30.70 -6.04
C LEU A 12 -11.91 32.05 -6.56
N PRO A 13 -12.18 33.04 -5.69
CA PRO A 13 -12.52 34.41 -6.11
C PRO A 13 -11.41 35.10 -6.91
N ASP A 14 -10.15 34.82 -6.55
CA ASP A 14 -8.96 35.22 -7.29
C ASP A 14 -8.04 34.00 -7.41
N LYS A 15 -7.76 33.57 -8.66
CA LYS A 15 -6.92 32.39 -8.91
C LYS A 15 -5.48 32.56 -8.43
N LYS A 16 -5.01 33.82 -8.33
CA LYS A 16 -3.65 34.13 -7.93
C LYS A 16 -3.50 34.30 -6.43
N ARG A 17 -4.59 34.50 -5.68
CA ARG A 17 -4.54 34.94 -4.28
C ARG A 17 -5.73 34.44 -3.47
N TYR A 18 -5.45 33.88 -2.29
CA TYR A 18 -6.46 33.51 -1.33
C TYR A 18 -5.97 33.75 0.10
N TRP A 19 -6.40 34.88 0.69
CA TRP A 19 -6.01 35.34 2.03
C TRP A 19 -7.24 35.41 2.93
N PRO A 20 -7.68 34.27 3.50
CA PRO A 20 -8.97 34.18 4.19
C PRO A 20 -8.95 34.74 5.61
N ALA A 21 -7.75 34.97 6.17
CA ALA A 21 -7.56 35.31 7.56
C ALA A 21 -7.28 36.80 7.75
N PRO A 22 -7.72 37.43 8.85
CA PRO A 22 -7.41 38.83 9.14
C PRO A 22 -5.90 39.07 9.31
N PRO A 23 -5.38 40.24 8.85
CA PRO A 23 -4.01 40.67 9.09
C PRO A 23 -3.60 40.59 10.57
N GLY A 24 -2.43 40.01 10.84
CA GLY A 24 -1.84 39.85 12.17
C GLY A 24 -2.41 38.69 13.00
N SER A 25 -3.37 37.94 12.47
CA SER A 25 -3.95 36.80 13.18
C SER A 25 -3.06 35.56 13.14
N VAL A 26 -3.26 34.65 14.10
CA VAL A 26 -2.57 33.34 14.10
C VAL A 26 -2.93 32.53 12.85
N GLU A 27 -4.19 32.61 12.38
CA GLU A 27 -4.61 31.92 11.16
C GLU A 27 -3.91 32.47 9.90
N GLU A 28 -3.67 33.78 9.81
CA GLU A 28 -2.85 34.35 8.72
C GLU A 28 -1.42 33.82 8.80
N GLY A 29 -0.84 33.78 10.00
CA GLY A 29 0.49 33.23 10.22
C GLY A 29 0.66 31.76 9.82
N LEU A 30 -0.42 30.97 9.83
CA LEU A 30 -0.40 29.55 9.44
C LEU A 30 -0.50 29.33 7.93
N GLY A 31 -1.02 30.29 7.16
CA GLY A 31 -1.36 30.06 5.75
C GLY A 31 -2.29 28.85 5.58
N MET A 32 -1.92 27.90 4.72
CA MET A 32 -2.67 26.67 4.49
C MET A 32 -2.42 25.55 5.50
N LEU A 33 -1.44 25.69 6.40
CA LEU A 33 -1.31 24.75 7.53
C LEU A 33 -2.55 24.75 8.43
N ARG A 34 -3.42 25.77 8.35
CA ARG A 34 -4.74 25.78 8.99
C ARG A 34 -5.64 24.61 8.57
N ILE A 35 -5.37 23.96 7.44
CA ILE A 35 -6.10 22.77 6.97
C ILE A 35 -5.81 21.57 7.87
N LEU A 36 -4.64 21.52 8.52
CA LEU A 36 -4.24 20.45 9.45
C LEU A 36 -4.99 20.59 10.79
N THR A 37 -6.29 20.30 10.77
CA THR A 37 -7.13 20.28 11.96
C THR A 37 -6.73 19.11 12.87
N PRO A 38 -7.05 19.18 14.18
CA PRO A 38 -6.79 18.05 15.09
C PRO A 38 -7.34 16.72 14.59
N ASP A 39 -8.52 16.72 13.96
CA ASP A 39 -9.15 15.51 13.43
C ASP A 39 -8.37 14.92 12.24
N ILE A 40 -7.87 15.76 11.32
CA ILE A 40 -7.08 15.31 10.17
C ILE A 40 -5.75 14.72 10.65
N VAL A 41 -5.06 15.41 11.57
CA VAL A 41 -3.78 14.94 12.12
C VAL A 41 -3.94 13.66 12.92
N ALA A 42 -4.97 13.59 13.79
CA ALA A 42 -5.26 12.38 14.56
C ALA A 42 -5.64 11.20 13.66
N ASN A 43 -6.40 11.45 12.59
CA ASN A 43 -6.73 10.42 11.61
C ASN A 43 -5.47 9.90 10.92
N ALA A 44 -4.61 10.78 10.41
CA ALA A 44 -3.34 10.40 9.78
C ALA A 44 -2.46 9.55 10.72
N ALA A 45 -2.31 9.98 11.97
CA ALA A 45 -1.55 9.21 12.96
C ALA A 45 -2.14 7.80 13.20
N ARG A 46 -3.47 7.72 13.31
CA ARG A 46 -4.20 6.46 13.54
C ARG A 46 -4.16 5.51 12.34
N THR A 47 -4.20 6.04 11.11
CA THR A 47 -4.31 5.22 9.89
C THR A 47 -2.97 4.87 9.27
N GLU A 48 -1.96 5.73 9.37
CA GLU A 48 -0.69 5.57 8.66
C GLU A 48 0.45 5.03 9.53
N ILE A 49 0.48 5.33 10.83
CA ILE A 49 1.55 4.82 11.72
C ILE A 49 1.25 3.36 12.08
N ARG A 50 1.80 2.43 11.29
CA ARG A 50 1.60 0.98 11.46
C ARG A 50 2.83 0.22 11.93
N THR A 51 4.00 0.56 11.38
CA THR A 51 5.26 -0.16 11.63
C THR A 51 6.12 0.50 12.69
N GLY A 52 6.00 1.82 12.87
CA GLY A 52 6.86 2.60 13.77
C GLY A 52 8.25 2.92 13.19
N GLU A 53 8.50 2.54 11.93
CA GLU A 53 9.71 2.91 11.20
C GLU A 53 9.79 4.43 11.02
N ARG A 54 11.02 4.96 11.04
CA ARG A 54 11.30 6.40 11.01
C ARG A 54 12.47 6.66 10.09
N VAL A 55 12.28 7.63 9.20
CA VAL A 55 13.30 8.12 8.28
C VAL A 55 13.49 9.62 8.52
N CYS A 56 14.74 10.06 8.63
CA CYS A 56 15.09 11.47 8.64
C CYS A 56 15.00 12.00 7.21
N LEU A 57 14.30 13.11 7.01
CA LEU A 57 14.20 13.76 5.70
C LEU A 57 15.14 14.97 5.57
N ASN A 58 15.99 15.20 6.57
CA ASN A 58 17.00 16.25 6.50
C ASN A 58 18.20 15.74 5.70
N TRP A 59 18.58 16.51 4.70
CA TRP A 59 19.85 16.45 4.02
C TRP A 59 20.92 17.12 4.87
N ASP A 60 22.17 16.74 4.68
CA ASP A 60 23.28 17.28 5.48
C ASP A 60 23.38 18.81 5.31
N LEU A 61 23.65 19.52 6.41
CA LEU A 61 23.85 20.99 6.39
C LEU A 61 25.14 21.39 5.65
N GLU A 62 26.09 20.46 5.51
CA GLU A 62 27.32 20.66 4.74
C GLU A 62 27.13 20.44 3.23
N ASN A 63 25.99 19.89 2.81
CA ASN A 63 25.70 19.72 1.39
C ASN A 63 25.38 21.06 0.71
N LEU A 64 25.32 21.02 -0.62
CA LEU A 64 25.23 22.21 -1.47
C LEU A 64 26.36 23.21 -1.17
N ASN A 65 27.58 22.71 -0.96
CA ASN A 65 28.77 23.50 -0.67
C ASN A 65 29.81 23.40 -1.82
N PRO A 66 30.27 24.53 -2.40
CA PRO A 66 29.86 25.90 -2.10
C PRO A 66 28.41 26.17 -2.50
N PRO A 67 27.69 27.05 -1.76
CA PRO A 67 26.30 27.34 -2.07
C PRO A 67 26.17 28.26 -3.28
N GLY A 68 25.08 28.08 -4.03
CA GLY A 68 24.68 28.99 -5.10
C GLY A 68 24.09 30.30 -4.59
N PHE A 69 23.67 31.16 -5.51
CA PHE A 69 22.92 32.41 -5.24
C PHE A 69 23.62 33.40 -4.29
N GLY A 70 24.95 33.32 -4.17
CA GLY A 70 25.72 34.20 -3.27
C GLY A 70 25.41 33.98 -1.79
N ARG A 71 24.81 32.84 -1.41
CA ARG A 71 24.55 32.51 0.00
C ARG A 71 25.88 32.32 0.74
N LYS A 72 25.89 32.63 2.05
CA LYS A 72 27.07 32.40 2.89
C LYS A 72 27.23 30.88 3.12
N PRO A 73 28.43 30.31 2.95
CA PRO A 73 28.69 28.91 3.27
C PRO A 73 28.34 28.55 4.72
N PHE A 74 27.99 27.28 4.93
CA PHE A 74 27.80 26.70 6.25
C PHE A 74 29.13 26.70 7.02
N GLU A 75 29.07 27.02 8.30
CA GLU A 75 30.21 27.01 9.20
C GLU A 75 29.81 26.42 10.55
N HIS A 76 30.54 25.38 10.97
CA HIS A 76 30.41 24.73 12.28
C HIS A 76 31.72 24.88 13.05
N ARG A 77 31.65 25.39 14.28
CA ARG A 77 32.80 25.57 15.16
C ARG A 77 32.52 24.90 16.50
N VAL A 78 33.40 23.99 16.91
CA VAL A 78 33.40 23.39 18.24
C VAL A 78 34.34 24.18 19.15
N LYS A 79 33.84 24.72 20.26
CA LYS A 79 34.61 25.54 21.21
C LYS A 79 34.59 24.94 22.60
N TRP A 80 35.70 25.05 23.32
CA TRP A 80 35.73 24.73 24.73
C TRP A 80 34.89 25.75 25.52
N VAL A 81 33.94 25.26 26.31
CA VAL A 81 33.31 26.05 27.38
C VAL A 81 34.17 26.00 28.62
N ASN A 82 34.70 24.82 28.92
CA ASN A 82 35.63 24.56 30.00
C ASN A 82 36.65 23.51 29.57
N GLN A 83 37.91 23.91 29.45
CA GLN A 83 38.96 23.07 28.89
C GLN A 83 39.13 21.75 29.66
N GLY A 84 39.08 20.64 28.94
CA GLY A 84 39.13 19.28 29.49
C GLY A 84 37.82 18.76 30.09
N ILE A 85 36.74 19.56 30.07
CA ILE A 85 35.46 19.21 30.71
C ILE A 85 34.28 19.27 29.73
N ALA A 86 34.13 20.35 28.95
CA ALA A 86 32.92 20.56 28.13
C ALA A 86 33.16 21.40 26.88
N PHE A 87 32.45 21.06 25.81
CA PHE A 87 32.40 21.77 24.52
C PHE A 87 31.00 22.33 24.24
N ASP A 88 30.96 23.42 23.46
CA ASP A 88 29.77 23.98 22.81
C ASP A 88 30.00 23.99 21.29
N ASP A 89 28.90 23.97 20.54
CA ASP A 89 28.88 24.11 19.09
C ASP A 89 28.32 25.50 18.69
N GLU A 90 28.95 26.14 17.71
CA GLU A 90 28.44 27.33 17.03
C GLU A 90 28.17 27.03 15.56
N TYR A 91 26.95 27.33 15.11
CA TYR A 91 26.50 27.14 13.74
C TYR A 91 26.20 28.49 13.09
N HIS A 92 26.82 28.75 11.94
CA HIS A 92 26.49 29.88 11.07
C HIS A 92 26.04 29.32 9.74
N PHE A 93 24.77 29.51 9.40
CA PHE A 93 24.21 28.95 8.17
C PHE A 93 23.10 29.83 7.62
N ASN A 94 22.88 29.72 6.31
CA ASN A 94 21.70 30.26 5.66
C ASN A 94 20.59 29.19 5.73
N PRO A 95 19.41 29.47 6.31
CA PRO A 95 18.31 28.51 6.39
C PRO A 95 17.77 28.07 5.02
N GLN A 96 18.17 28.76 3.95
CA GLN A 96 17.84 28.43 2.57
C GLN A 96 18.91 27.54 1.87
N GLN A 97 19.87 26.94 2.58
CA GLN A 97 21.01 26.20 1.97
C GLN A 97 20.87 24.67 1.92
N SER A 98 20.00 24.08 2.75
CA SER A 98 19.82 22.62 2.85
C SER A 98 18.33 22.32 3.04
N SER A 99 17.94 21.16 3.56
CA SER A 99 16.52 20.84 3.78
C SER A 99 15.81 21.95 4.55
N GLN A 100 14.77 22.50 3.94
CA GLN A 100 14.14 23.72 4.45
C GLN A 100 12.65 23.78 4.16
N TRP A 101 11.97 24.63 4.92
CA TRP A 101 10.65 25.14 4.56
C TRP A 101 10.76 26.62 4.25
N ASP A 102 10.29 27.01 3.08
CA ASP A 102 10.14 28.41 2.71
C ASP A 102 8.94 28.99 3.43
N GLY A 103 9.23 29.90 4.36
CA GLY A 103 8.22 30.67 5.07
C GLY A 103 7.48 31.64 4.16
N LEU A 104 6.32 32.12 4.60
CA LEU A 104 5.50 33.09 3.86
C LEU A 104 6.19 34.44 3.58
N ARG A 105 7.32 34.69 4.26
CA ARG A 105 8.19 35.87 4.07
C ARG A 105 9.26 35.67 2.99
N HIS A 106 9.44 34.45 2.47
CA HIS A 106 10.56 34.09 1.60
C HIS A 106 10.44 34.70 0.20
N HIS A 107 9.27 34.57 -0.42
CA HIS A 107 9.02 35.03 -1.78
C HIS A 107 7.76 35.90 -1.85
N ASN A 108 7.79 36.94 -2.69
CA ASN A 108 6.63 37.82 -2.88
C ASN A 108 5.67 37.29 -3.94
N ALA A 109 4.46 37.85 -3.99
CA ALA A 109 3.54 37.68 -5.09
C ALA A 109 3.90 38.67 -6.22
N PRO A 110 3.60 38.33 -7.48
CA PRO A 110 3.88 39.21 -8.61
C PRO A 110 3.09 40.52 -8.47
N ALA A 111 3.63 41.58 -9.08
CA ALA A 111 3.11 42.95 -9.09
C ALA A 111 1.58 43.06 -8.92
N PRO A 112 1.07 43.86 -7.97
CA PRO A 112 -0.34 44.00 -7.74
C PRO A 112 -0.90 44.97 -8.77
N THR A 113 -1.58 44.38 -9.74
CA THR A 113 -2.58 45.06 -10.58
C THR A 113 -2.01 46.15 -11.49
N THR A 114 -2.82 46.55 -12.47
CA THR A 114 -2.54 47.65 -13.41
C THR A 114 -2.35 49.00 -12.72
N GLU A 115 -2.83 49.17 -11.50
CA GLU A 115 -2.81 50.44 -10.75
C GLU A 115 -1.50 50.69 -10.01
N ASN A 116 -0.72 49.65 -9.69
CA ASN A 116 0.59 49.77 -9.05
C ASN A 116 1.54 48.64 -9.49
N PRO A 117 2.06 48.69 -10.73
CA PRO A 117 2.82 47.61 -11.36
C PRO A 117 4.14 47.27 -10.64
N ASP A 118 4.62 48.14 -9.74
CA ASP A 118 5.90 47.94 -9.06
C ASP A 118 5.76 47.38 -7.64
N ARG A 119 4.61 47.53 -6.98
CA ARG A 119 4.47 47.25 -5.54
C ARG A 119 4.44 45.75 -5.18
N ARG A 120 5.57 45.06 -5.03
CA ARG A 120 5.55 43.66 -4.55
C ARG A 120 5.02 43.55 -3.10
N VAL A 121 4.17 42.55 -2.84
CA VAL A 121 3.67 42.20 -1.50
C VAL A 121 3.81 40.70 -1.27
N PHE A 122 3.94 40.30 -0.03
CA PHE A 122 4.01 38.90 0.40
C PHE A 122 2.61 38.39 0.79
N TYR A 123 2.54 37.17 1.34
CA TYR A 123 1.27 36.59 1.79
C TYR A 123 0.49 37.55 2.70
N GLY A 124 -0.84 37.59 2.53
CA GLY A 124 -1.72 38.48 3.30
C GLY A 124 -1.55 39.97 2.98
N GLY A 125 -0.82 40.32 1.91
CA GLY A 125 -0.50 41.71 1.56
C GLY A 125 0.59 42.32 2.43
N THR A 126 1.37 41.50 3.15
CA THR A 126 2.48 41.95 4.01
C THR A 126 3.55 42.65 3.17
N THR A 127 4.08 43.78 3.65
CA THR A 127 5.11 44.55 2.93
C THR A 127 6.54 44.16 3.34
N ALA A 128 7.52 44.57 2.53
CA ALA A 128 8.92 44.35 2.85
C ALA A 128 9.34 45.09 4.13
N GLU A 129 8.80 46.29 4.36
CA GLU A 129 9.07 47.10 5.55
C GLU A 129 8.55 46.39 6.82
N GLU A 130 7.37 45.78 6.75
CA GLU A 130 6.83 44.96 7.85
C GLU A 130 7.69 43.72 8.13
N ILE A 131 8.32 43.13 7.11
CA ILE A 131 9.21 41.96 7.28
C ILE A 131 10.56 42.36 7.87
N GLN A 132 11.09 43.52 7.46
CA GLN A 132 12.38 44.04 7.92
C GLN A 132 12.32 44.58 9.36
N ASP A 133 11.15 44.92 9.88
CA ASP A 133 10.99 45.27 11.29
C ASP A 133 11.19 44.03 12.19
N PRO A 134 12.25 43.98 13.01
CA PRO A 134 12.54 42.84 13.89
C PRO A 134 11.46 42.61 14.96
N LYS A 135 10.58 43.58 15.22
CA LYS A 135 9.47 43.44 16.17
C LYS A 135 8.23 42.81 15.53
N SER A 136 8.16 42.78 14.21
CA SER A 136 7.05 42.20 13.47
C SER A 136 7.19 40.69 13.40
N THR A 137 6.18 39.97 13.91
CA THR A 137 6.08 38.51 13.82
C THR A 137 5.10 38.04 12.74
N ARG A 138 4.38 38.97 12.09
CA ARG A 138 3.36 38.72 11.06
C ARG A 138 3.89 37.74 10.01
N ILE A 139 3.15 36.68 9.71
CA ILE A 139 3.49 35.63 8.72
C ILE A 139 4.88 34.96 8.91
N GLY A 140 5.50 35.10 10.09
CA GLY A 140 6.79 34.48 10.40
C GLY A 140 6.66 32.99 10.71
N ILE A 141 7.73 32.22 10.42
CA ILE A 141 7.78 30.76 10.65
C ILE A 141 7.56 30.36 12.12
N GLY A 142 7.74 31.30 13.05
CA GLY A 142 7.42 31.10 14.47
C GLY A 142 5.97 30.68 14.71
N HIS A 143 5.02 31.10 13.86
CA HIS A 143 3.65 30.61 13.94
C HIS A 143 3.55 29.10 13.69
N TRP A 144 4.31 28.58 12.72
CA TRP A 144 4.34 27.16 12.37
C TRP A 144 5.05 26.35 13.45
N ALA A 145 6.17 26.86 13.96
CA ALA A 145 7.00 26.19 14.97
C ALA A 145 6.24 25.86 16.27
N THR A 146 5.17 26.58 16.61
CA THR A 146 4.34 26.29 17.79
C THR A 146 3.71 24.90 17.79
N LYS A 147 3.45 24.33 16.61
CA LYS A 147 2.87 22.99 16.43
C LYS A 147 3.71 22.07 15.55
N GLY A 148 4.65 22.64 14.79
CA GLY A 148 5.30 21.96 13.67
C GLY A 148 4.34 21.72 12.50
N ILE A 149 4.87 21.08 11.47
CA ILE A 149 4.08 20.58 10.34
C ILE A 149 3.86 19.08 10.57
N ALA A 150 2.67 18.72 11.03
CA ALA A 150 2.30 17.34 11.32
C ALA A 150 1.03 17.00 10.55
N GLY A 151 1.10 15.97 9.72
CA GLY A 151 0.00 15.55 8.85
C GLY A 151 0.34 14.27 8.10
N ARG A 152 -0.49 13.90 7.13
CA ARG A 152 -0.23 12.75 6.27
C ARG A 152 0.72 13.16 5.14
N GLY A 153 1.85 12.49 5.00
CA GLY A 153 2.76 12.67 3.86
C GLY A 153 2.45 11.70 2.73
N VAL A 154 2.54 12.15 1.47
CA VAL A 154 2.40 11.31 0.28
C VAL A 154 3.62 11.50 -0.62
N LEU A 155 4.37 10.41 -0.87
CA LEU A 155 5.55 10.43 -1.73
C LEU A 155 5.21 10.03 -3.16
N ILE A 156 5.65 10.84 -4.11
CA ILE A 156 5.73 10.54 -5.54
C ILE A 156 7.20 10.31 -5.90
N ASP A 157 7.57 9.04 -6.06
CA ASP A 157 8.94 8.63 -6.39
C ASP A 157 9.19 8.65 -7.91
N TYR A 158 9.35 9.87 -8.44
CA TYR A 158 9.61 10.07 -9.86
C TYR A 158 10.95 9.49 -10.30
N LEU A 159 12.01 9.66 -9.50
CA LEU A 159 13.34 9.19 -9.84
C LEU A 159 13.37 7.67 -10.13
N SER A 160 12.78 6.86 -9.25
CA SER A 160 12.72 5.40 -9.47
C SER A 160 11.83 5.04 -10.65
N TRP A 161 10.71 5.74 -10.84
CA TRP A 161 9.79 5.52 -11.95
C TRP A 161 10.43 5.85 -13.31
N ALA A 162 11.19 6.95 -13.38
CA ALA A 162 11.94 7.40 -14.53
C ALA A 162 13.06 6.41 -14.90
N LYS A 163 13.82 5.95 -13.90
CA LYS A 163 14.91 4.96 -14.09
C LYS A 163 14.39 3.65 -14.69
N LYS A 164 13.24 3.14 -14.24
CA LYS A 164 12.60 1.93 -14.80
C LYS A 164 12.24 2.06 -16.29
N ARG A 165 12.09 3.30 -16.78
CA ARG A 165 11.75 3.63 -18.17
C ARG A 165 12.95 4.09 -19.00
N GLY A 166 14.15 3.99 -18.45
CA GLY A 166 15.37 4.42 -19.12
C GLY A 166 15.50 5.94 -19.26
N ILE A 167 14.75 6.71 -18.47
CA ILE A 167 14.85 8.18 -18.44
C ILE A 167 15.99 8.55 -17.47
N THR A 168 16.99 9.23 -18.00
CA THR A 168 18.09 9.79 -17.20
C THR A 168 17.65 11.12 -16.60
N VAL A 169 17.74 11.24 -15.27
CA VAL A 169 17.39 12.47 -14.54
C VAL A 169 18.66 13.10 -13.99
N ASN A 170 18.78 14.43 -14.12
CA ASN A 170 19.81 15.23 -13.47
C ASN A 170 19.12 16.43 -12.81
N ALA A 171 19.20 16.50 -11.48
CA ALA A 171 18.50 17.50 -10.69
C ALA A 171 19.03 18.93 -10.89
N LEU A 172 20.22 19.09 -11.48
CA LEU A 172 20.84 20.38 -11.81
C LEU A 172 20.77 20.71 -13.31
N THR A 173 19.74 20.16 -13.98
CA THR A 173 19.32 20.53 -15.33
C THR A 173 17.85 20.91 -15.29
N ARG A 174 17.32 21.51 -16.37
CA ARG A 174 15.91 21.93 -16.44
C ARG A 174 14.94 20.77 -16.71
N HIS A 175 15.19 19.62 -16.09
CA HIS A 175 14.37 18.42 -16.22
C HIS A 175 13.01 18.65 -15.57
N THR A 176 11.94 18.42 -16.33
CA THR A 176 10.57 18.74 -15.90
C THR A 176 9.83 17.48 -15.54
N VAL A 177 9.30 17.42 -14.32
CA VAL A 177 8.33 16.39 -13.90
C VAL A 177 6.93 16.90 -14.25
N SER A 178 6.26 16.23 -15.19
CA SER A 178 4.93 16.63 -15.63
C SER A 178 3.84 16.19 -14.65
N LEU A 179 2.67 16.84 -14.69
CA LEU A 179 1.53 16.36 -13.92
C LEU A 179 1.08 14.97 -14.37
N ASP A 180 1.24 14.64 -15.64
CA ASP A 180 0.87 13.32 -16.17
C ASP A 180 1.73 12.22 -15.56
N ASP A 181 3.04 12.47 -15.37
CA ASP A 181 3.93 11.53 -14.69
C ASP A 181 3.53 11.37 -13.22
N VAL A 182 3.19 12.47 -12.53
CA VAL A 182 2.71 12.43 -11.13
C VAL A 182 1.44 11.58 -11.02
N LEU A 183 0.47 11.79 -11.90
CA LEU A 183 -0.79 11.05 -11.91
C LEU A 183 -0.59 9.58 -12.31
N ALA A 184 0.33 9.30 -13.25
CA ALA A 184 0.69 7.94 -13.64
C ALA A 184 1.32 7.18 -12.47
N ILE A 185 2.27 7.80 -11.76
CA ILE A 185 2.87 7.21 -10.55
C ILE A 185 1.82 6.96 -9.48
N ALA A 186 0.94 7.95 -9.22
CA ALA A 186 -0.12 7.80 -8.25
C ALA A 186 -1.05 6.63 -8.59
N ALA A 187 -1.43 6.46 -9.87
CA ALA A 187 -2.24 5.36 -10.33
C ALA A 187 -1.52 3.99 -10.22
N GLU A 188 -0.27 3.89 -10.67
CA GLU A 188 0.56 2.69 -10.59
C GLU A 188 0.76 2.22 -9.14
N CYS A 189 0.87 3.15 -8.21
CA CYS A 189 1.08 2.88 -6.78
C CYS A 189 -0.22 2.83 -5.96
N GLY A 190 -1.38 3.04 -6.57
CA GLY A 190 -2.67 3.05 -5.87
C GLY A 190 -2.82 4.19 -4.85
N ILE A 191 -2.12 5.30 -5.05
CA ILE A 191 -2.10 6.47 -4.17
C ILE A 191 -3.39 7.28 -4.36
N LYS A 192 -4.06 7.59 -3.25
CA LYS A 192 -5.22 8.50 -3.20
C LYS A 192 -4.89 9.70 -2.33
N PHE A 193 -4.86 10.88 -2.96
CA PHE A 193 -4.69 12.15 -2.27
C PHE A 193 -5.92 12.47 -1.41
N GLN A 194 -5.69 13.12 -0.29
CA GLN A 194 -6.70 13.57 0.66
C GLN A 194 -6.42 15.00 1.09
N LYS A 195 -7.48 15.69 1.52
CA LYS A 195 -7.39 17.02 2.10
C LYS A 195 -6.42 17.04 3.28
N GLY A 196 -5.47 17.98 3.25
CA GLY A 196 -4.45 18.15 4.28
C GLY A 196 -3.20 17.30 4.08
N ASP A 197 -3.08 16.58 2.96
CA ASP A 197 -1.83 15.89 2.61
C ASP A 197 -0.66 16.87 2.45
N ILE A 198 0.53 16.38 2.82
CA ILE A 198 1.81 17.01 2.50
C ILE A 198 2.38 16.23 1.30
N PHE A 199 2.48 16.90 0.16
CA PHE A 199 2.94 16.30 -1.08
C PHE A 199 4.47 16.28 -1.12
N PHE A 200 5.09 15.12 -1.31
CA PHE A 200 6.54 14.97 -1.48
C PHE A 200 6.86 14.47 -2.89
N LEU A 201 7.77 15.15 -3.59
CA LEU A 201 8.27 14.74 -4.90
C LEU A 201 9.76 14.40 -4.83
N ARG A 202 10.13 13.18 -5.23
CA ARG A 202 11.54 12.77 -5.33
C ARG A 202 12.03 12.80 -6.78
N VAL A 203 12.91 13.75 -7.09
CA VAL A 203 13.55 13.99 -8.39
C VAL A 203 15.02 13.56 -8.44
N GLY A 204 15.72 13.47 -7.30
CA GLY A 204 17.09 12.91 -7.21
C GLY A 204 18.23 13.90 -7.06
N LEU A 205 18.05 15.01 -6.34
CA LEU A 205 19.17 15.93 -6.04
C LEU A 205 20.28 15.27 -5.21
N PRO A 206 20.01 14.51 -4.11
CA PRO A 206 21.08 13.93 -3.31
C PRO A 206 22.02 13.07 -4.16
N GLN A 207 21.46 12.26 -5.06
CA GLN A 207 22.21 11.41 -5.98
C GLN A 207 22.97 12.23 -7.03
N THR A 208 22.35 13.26 -7.59
CA THR A 208 23.01 14.17 -8.54
C THR A 208 24.23 14.83 -7.89
N TRP A 209 24.06 15.38 -6.70
CA TRP A 209 25.11 16.10 -5.97
C TRP A 209 26.24 15.17 -5.50
N ALA A 210 25.92 13.97 -5.01
CA ALA A 210 26.90 12.98 -4.56
C ALA A 210 27.82 12.51 -5.71
N ASN A 211 27.31 12.46 -6.94
CA ASN A 211 28.05 12.04 -8.12
C ASN A 211 28.91 13.16 -8.77
N MET A 212 28.83 14.39 -8.27
CA MET A 212 29.64 15.50 -8.76
C MET A 212 31.01 15.56 -8.10
N SER A 213 32.03 15.88 -8.89
CA SER A 213 33.33 16.30 -8.39
C SER A 213 33.29 17.69 -7.76
N ASP A 214 34.27 18.01 -6.91
CA ASP A 214 34.39 19.35 -6.31
C ASP A 214 34.54 20.47 -7.36
N ALA A 215 35.12 20.16 -8.52
CA ALA A 215 35.21 21.11 -9.64
C ALA A 215 33.83 21.43 -10.21
N GLN A 216 32.98 20.42 -10.43
CA GLN A 216 31.62 20.60 -10.91
C GLN A 216 30.74 21.33 -9.88
N ARG A 217 30.91 21.03 -8.58
CA ARG A 217 30.18 21.72 -7.50
C ARG A 217 30.53 23.21 -7.45
N ARG A 218 31.82 23.54 -7.58
CA ARG A 218 32.29 24.93 -7.70
C ARG A 218 31.78 25.62 -8.96
N GLU A 219 31.77 24.92 -10.10
CA GLU A 219 31.25 25.48 -11.34
C GLU A 219 29.76 25.81 -11.21
N TYR A 220 28.97 24.89 -10.64
CA TYR A 220 27.56 25.09 -10.37
C TYR A 220 27.32 26.29 -9.43
N SER A 221 28.08 26.41 -8.35
CA SER A 221 27.88 27.49 -7.36
C SER A 221 28.20 28.88 -7.90
N LEU A 222 29.02 28.98 -8.95
CA LEU A 222 29.38 30.23 -9.64
C LEU A 222 28.36 30.64 -10.71
N GLN A 223 27.37 29.79 -11.03
CA GLN A 223 26.35 30.12 -12.02
C GLN A 223 25.46 31.25 -11.51
N THR A 224 25.28 32.28 -12.34
CA THR A 224 24.37 33.40 -12.03
C THR A 224 22.90 32.98 -12.10
N MET A 225 22.58 32.00 -12.93
CA MET A 225 21.25 31.45 -13.11
C MET A 225 21.35 29.94 -13.37
N PRO A 226 21.44 29.13 -12.31
CA PRO A 226 21.53 27.68 -12.44
C PRO A 226 20.23 27.09 -13.00
N ASN A 227 20.32 25.88 -13.56
CA ASN A 227 19.13 25.11 -13.91
C ASN A 227 18.83 24.11 -12.81
N HIS A 228 17.56 23.98 -12.42
CA HIS A 228 17.10 22.98 -11.47
C HIS A 228 15.94 22.19 -12.05
N ALA A 229 15.95 20.89 -11.77
CA ALA A 229 14.83 20.03 -12.06
C ALA A 229 13.73 20.31 -11.04
N GLY A 230 12.49 20.07 -11.43
CA GLY A 230 11.36 20.26 -10.53
C GLY A 230 10.05 19.91 -11.20
N ILE A 231 8.96 20.24 -10.51
CA ILE A 231 7.62 20.05 -11.05
C ILE A 231 7.28 21.12 -12.10
N GLU A 232 6.46 20.76 -13.08
CA GLU A 232 6.01 21.69 -14.12
C GLU A 232 5.23 22.89 -13.56
N GLN A 233 5.38 24.05 -14.21
CA GLN A 233 4.52 25.21 -14.01
C GLN A 233 3.39 25.21 -15.03
N SER A 234 2.15 25.13 -14.55
CA SER A 234 0.97 25.18 -15.39
C SER A 234 -0.28 25.47 -14.57
N GLU A 235 -1.34 25.97 -15.22
CA GLU A 235 -2.65 26.10 -14.57
C GLU A 235 -3.17 24.76 -14.05
N ARG A 236 -2.95 23.66 -14.79
CA ARG A 236 -3.37 22.32 -14.36
C ARG A 236 -2.65 21.86 -13.10
N MET A 237 -1.38 22.23 -12.92
CA MET A 237 -0.64 21.93 -11.69
C MET A 237 -1.21 22.72 -10.51
N LEU A 238 -1.46 24.01 -10.69
CA LEU A 238 -2.12 24.86 -9.68
C LEU A 238 -3.49 24.30 -9.29
N ARG A 239 -4.30 23.91 -10.27
CA ARG A 239 -5.59 23.26 -10.08
C ARG A 239 -5.44 21.95 -9.30
N PHE A 240 -4.48 21.11 -9.66
CA PHE A 240 -4.21 19.86 -8.96
C PHE A 240 -3.84 20.09 -7.50
N ILE A 241 -2.95 21.05 -7.21
CA ILE A 241 -2.55 21.38 -5.83
C ILE A 241 -3.75 21.88 -5.02
N TRP A 242 -4.53 22.79 -5.60
CA TRP A 242 -5.69 23.36 -4.93
C TRP A 242 -6.81 22.34 -4.71
N ASP A 243 -7.21 21.60 -5.73
CA ASP A 243 -8.34 20.66 -5.70
C ASP A 243 -8.13 19.49 -4.75
N ASN A 244 -6.88 19.15 -4.45
CA ASN A 244 -6.51 18.16 -3.44
C ASN A 244 -6.33 18.77 -2.04
N HIS A 245 -6.31 20.10 -1.93
CA HIS A 245 -6.11 20.83 -0.68
C HIS A 245 -4.84 20.37 0.07
N PHE A 246 -3.70 20.33 -0.62
CA PHE A 246 -2.43 20.05 0.03
C PHE A 246 -2.12 21.13 1.07
N ALA A 247 -1.74 20.69 2.27
CA ALA A 247 -1.38 21.60 3.36
C ALA A 247 0.01 22.22 3.14
N ALA A 248 0.90 21.49 2.47
CA ALA A 248 2.24 21.88 2.09
C ALA A 248 2.74 21.00 0.93
N VAL A 249 3.75 21.47 0.20
CA VAL A 249 4.43 20.70 -0.85
C VAL A 249 5.92 20.69 -0.59
N ALA A 250 6.61 19.61 -0.92
CA ALA A 250 8.04 19.49 -0.73
C ALA A 250 8.68 18.61 -1.81
N SER A 251 9.96 18.83 -2.06
CA SER A 251 10.76 17.96 -2.91
C SER A 251 12.19 17.83 -2.41
N ASP A 252 12.91 16.87 -2.97
CA ASP A 252 14.37 16.78 -2.82
C ASP A 252 15.12 17.73 -3.77
N ALA A 253 14.44 18.49 -4.64
CA ALA A 253 15.08 19.41 -5.59
C ALA A 253 15.62 20.69 -4.92
N VAL A 254 16.51 21.42 -5.63
CA VAL A 254 17.00 22.75 -5.17
C VAL A 254 15.87 23.78 -5.19
N SER A 255 14.98 23.69 -6.17
CA SER A 255 13.73 24.43 -6.22
C SER A 255 12.56 23.48 -6.45
N PHE A 256 11.42 23.66 -5.78
CA PHE A 256 10.28 22.74 -5.94
C PHE A 256 9.78 22.64 -7.38
N GLU A 257 9.71 23.79 -8.05
CA GLU A 257 9.40 23.90 -9.48
C GLU A 257 10.67 23.96 -10.33
N VAL A 258 10.50 23.67 -11.62
CA VAL A 258 11.59 23.80 -12.60
C VAL A 258 12.14 25.22 -12.62
N PHE A 259 13.46 25.36 -12.51
CA PHE A 259 14.11 26.68 -12.57
C PHE A 259 15.17 26.71 -13.68
N PRO A 260 15.30 27.81 -14.44
CA PRO A 260 14.40 28.97 -14.51
C PRO A 260 12.99 28.61 -14.96
N PRO A 261 11.97 29.42 -14.62
CA PRO A 261 10.58 29.11 -14.95
C PRO A 261 10.39 29.02 -16.46
N VAL A 262 9.76 27.92 -16.89
CA VAL A 262 9.42 27.67 -18.30
C VAL A 262 8.24 28.54 -18.72
N GLN A 263 7.27 28.72 -17.82
CA GLN A 263 6.09 29.58 -17.99
C GLN A 263 6.01 30.55 -16.80
N PRO A 264 6.68 31.73 -16.86
CA PRO A 264 6.80 32.65 -15.72
C PRO A 264 5.47 33.13 -15.13
N GLU A 265 4.39 33.12 -15.92
CA GLU A 265 3.05 33.45 -15.45
C GLU A 265 2.46 32.42 -14.47
N TRP A 266 3.01 31.21 -14.45
CA TRP A 266 2.58 30.06 -13.62
C TRP A 266 3.61 29.67 -12.56
N ASP A 267 4.56 30.54 -12.26
CA ASP A 267 5.56 30.38 -11.19
C ASP A 267 4.89 29.97 -9.86
N LEU A 268 5.23 28.80 -9.34
CA LEU A 268 4.56 28.22 -8.19
C LEU A 268 4.89 29.00 -6.90
N HIS A 269 6.10 29.52 -6.72
CA HIS A 269 6.43 30.38 -5.58
C HIS A 269 5.50 31.61 -5.51
N HIS A 270 5.18 32.21 -6.65
CA HIS A 270 4.21 33.30 -6.73
C HIS A 270 2.79 32.88 -6.31
N HIS A 271 2.29 31.77 -6.86
CA HIS A 271 0.89 31.38 -6.68
C HIS A 271 0.64 30.65 -5.36
N ILE A 272 1.42 29.61 -5.05
CA ILE A 272 1.12 28.73 -3.93
C ILE A 272 1.70 29.29 -2.62
N LEU A 273 2.93 29.83 -2.61
CA LEU A 273 3.52 30.38 -1.39
C LEU A 273 2.95 31.77 -1.07
N ALA A 274 3.17 32.76 -1.94
CA ALA A 274 2.72 34.13 -1.67
C ALA A 274 1.21 34.32 -1.91
N GLY A 275 0.66 33.67 -2.93
CA GLY A 275 -0.76 33.77 -3.28
C GLY A 275 -1.67 33.02 -2.31
N TRP A 276 -1.40 31.75 -2.02
CA TRP A 276 -2.30 30.88 -1.25
C TRP A 276 -1.82 30.57 0.17
N GLY A 277 -0.52 30.75 0.45
CA GLY A 277 0.06 30.45 1.75
C GLY A 277 0.35 28.97 1.98
N VAL A 278 0.59 28.21 0.90
CA VAL A 278 1.05 26.82 0.93
C VAL A 278 2.57 26.82 1.13
N PRO A 279 3.10 26.25 2.24
CA PRO A 279 4.53 26.11 2.44
C PRO A 279 5.19 25.27 1.34
N ILE A 280 6.40 25.67 0.95
CA ILE A 280 7.23 24.96 -0.02
C ILE A 280 8.44 24.39 0.71
N GLY A 281 8.71 23.10 0.51
CA GLY A 281 9.85 22.39 1.06
C GLY A 281 10.86 22.02 -0.02
N GLU A 282 12.13 22.27 0.24
CA GLU A 282 13.19 22.08 -0.75
C GLU A 282 14.37 21.30 -0.15
N MET A 283 15.09 20.58 -1.00
CA MET A 283 16.30 19.82 -0.65
C MET A 283 16.09 18.81 0.48
N PHE A 284 14.92 18.19 0.58
CA PHE A 284 14.68 17.08 1.49
C PHE A 284 15.48 15.84 1.05
N ASP A 285 15.98 15.03 1.99
CA ASP A 285 16.51 13.71 1.65
C ASP A 285 15.37 12.69 1.63
N LEU A 286 14.95 12.30 0.43
CA LEU A 286 13.84 11.36 0.21
C LEU A 286 14.33 9.94 -0.15
N ASP A 287 15.64 9.70 -0.21
CA ASP A 287 16.20 8.40 -0.61
C ASP A 287 15.85 7.31 0.41
N GLY A 288 16.06 7.58 1.70
CA GLY A 288 15.70 6.63 2.77
C GLY A 288 14.19 6.34 2.81
N LEU A 289 13.34 7.32 2.45
CA LEU A 289 11.90 7.14 2.42
C LEU A 289 11.48 6.24 1.24
N ALA A 290 12.07 6.47 0.06
CA ALA A 290 11.85 5.63 -1.12
C ALA A 290 12.34 4.19 -0.91
N GLU A 291 13.53 4.02 -0.31
CA GLU A 291 14.07 2.71 0.04
C GLU A 291 13.19 1.97 1.05
N MET A 292 12.67 2.67 2.06
CA MET A 292 11.74 2.09 3.03
C MET A 292 10.46 1.59 2.35
N PHE A 293 9.90 2.31 1.38
CA PHE A 293 8.74 1.82 0.61
C PHE A 293 9.08 0.56 -0.19
N ILE A 294 10.24 0.51 -0.83
CA ILE A 294 10.71 -0.68 -1.55
C ILE A 294 10.91 -1.83 -0.58
N SER A 295 11.52 -1.61 0.57
CA SER A 295 11.79 -2.63 1.58
C SER A 295 10.51 -3.15 2.24
N LEU A 296 9.51 -2.31 2.50
CA LEU A 296 8.22 -2.75 3.02
C LEU A 296 7.44 -3.53 1.96
N LEU A 297 7.50 -3.13 0.69
CA LEU A 297 6.91 -3.88 -0.42
C LEU A 297 7.64 -5.21 -0.65
N ALA A 298 8.97 -5.19 -0.61
CA ALA A 298 9.81 -6.37 -0.69
C ALA A 298 9.60 -7.27 0.52
N GLY A 299 9.46 -6.75 1.73
CA GLY A 299 9.13 -7.50 2.94
C GLY A 299 7.70 -8.02 2.97
N LEU A 300 6.77 -7.38 2.27
CA LEU A 300 5.45 -7.96 1.96
C LEU A 300 5.58 -9.12 0.95
N LEU A 301 6.52 -9.03 -0.01
CA LEU A 301 6.81 -10.07 -1.02
C LEU A 301 7.78 -11.17 -0.52
N GLU A 302 8.61 -10.90 0.46
CA GLU A 302 9.60 -11.77 1.11
C GLU A 302 9.02 -12.35 2.40
N GLY A 303 8.10 -11.66 3.07
CA GLY A 303 7.13 -12.30 3.97
C GLY A 303 6.21 -13.29 3.24
N LEU A 304 6.17 -13.22 1.90
CA LEU A 304 5.62 -14.23 1.00
C LEU A 304 6.70 -15.20 0.45
N SER A 305 8.00 -15.01 0.72
CA SER A 305 9.10 -15.77 0.10
C SER A 305 10.26 -16.27 1.00
N THR A 306 10.44 -15.91 2.28
CA THR A 306 11.32 -16.60 3.25
C THR A 306 11.36 -15.91 4.62
N ASP A 307 10.99 -16.65 5.66
CA ASP A 307 11.54 -16.48 7.01
C ASP A 307 12.84 -17.30 7.09
N SER A 308 13.99 -16.67 6.87
CA SER A 308 15.29 -17.12 7.38
C SER A 308 16.40 -16.15 6.92
N GLY A 309 16.74 -15.18 7.75
CA GLY A 309 17.96 -14.39 7.57
C GLY A 309 19.10 -14.98 8.40
N ILE A 310 20.23 -15.34 7.77
CA ILE A 310 21.59 -15.23 8.37
C ILE A 310 22.58 -14.86 7.24
N GLY A 311 23.46 -13.92 7.57
CA GLY A 311 24.42 -13.26 6.68
C GLY A 311 25.50 -14.14 6.06
N GLN A 312 26.27 -13.47 5.21
CA GLN A 312 27.29 -13.99 4.31
C GLN A 312 28.41 -14.77 5.02
N SER A 313 28.59 -16.03 4.63
CA SER A 313 29.91 -16.67 4.53
C SER A 313 29.87 -17.67 3.37
N GLN A 314 30.86 -17.61 2.49
CA GLN A 314 30.98 -18.42 1.28
C GLN A 314 31.00 -19.93 1.59
N GLU A 315 29.90 -20.65 1.34
CA GLU A 315 29.83 -22.10 1.14
C GLU A 315 28.45 -22.45 0.51
N PRO A 316 28.31 -23.57 -0.25
CA PRO A 316 27.14 -23.83 -1.09
C PRO A 316 25.86 -24.11 -0.28
N PRO A 317 24.65 -23.83 -0.83
CA PRO A 317 23.43 -23.73 -0.02
C PRO A 317 22.95 -25.09 0.54
N PRO A 318 22.46 -25.14 1.79
CA PRO A 318 21.88 -26.35 2.37
C PRO A 318 20.40 -26.55 1.96
N ARG A 319 19.94 -27.81 1.97
CA ARG A 319 18.55 -28.20 1.69
C ARG A 319 17.57 -27.53 2.68
N VAL A 320 16.46 -27.00 2.15
CA VAL A 320 15.36 -26.33 2.88
C VAL A 320 14.85 -27.19 4.06
N ALA A 321 14.63 -26.57 5.22
CA ALA A 321 14.10 -27.25 6.40
C ALA A 321 12.67 -27.80 6.16
N PRO A 322 12.32 -28.99 6.67
CA PRO A 322 11.03 -29.62 6.40
C PRO A 322 9.86 -28.83 7.04
N LEU A 323 8.78 -28.62 6.27
CA LEU A 323 7.52 -28.05 6.77
C LEU A 323 6.96 -28.96 7.87
N VAL A 324 6.68 -28.42 9.05
CA VAL A 324 6.14 -29.19 10.18
C VAL A 324 4.70 -28.82 10.51
N ASN A 325 3.92 -29.79 10.99
CA ASN A 325 2.58 -29.54 11.53
C ASN A 325 2.65 -28.88 12.92
N ALA A 326 1.49 -28.57 13.50
CA ALA A 326 1.38 -27.95 14.83
C ALA A 326 2.00 -28.77 15.98
N GLN A 327 2.45 -30.01 15.73
CA GLN A 327 3.14 -30.89 16.68
C GLN A 327 4.63 -31.09 16.32
N GLY A 328 5.17 -30.32 15.37
CA GLY A 328 6.57 -30.39 14.96
C GLY A 328 6.90 -31.60 14.06
N LYS A 329 5.90 -32.31 13.52
CA LYS A 329 6.14 -33.43 12.59
C LYS A 329 6.17 -32.94 11.14
N PRO A 330 7.10 -33.41 10.29
CA PRO A 330 7.09 -33.14 8.86
C PRO A 330 5.71 -33.38 8.24
N THR A 331 5.22 -32.41 7.47
CA THR A 331 3.88 -32.41 6.89
C THR A 331 3.95 -32.03 5.41
N HIS A 332 3.09 -32.65 4.61
CA HIS A 332 2.96 -32.27 3.21
C HIS A 332 2.55 -30.79 3.08
N PRO A 333 3.10 -30.02 2.12
CA PRO A 333 2.78 -28.60 1.91
C PRO A 333 1.29 -28.28 1.75
N ILE A 334 0.49 -29.24 1.27
CA ILE A 334 -0.97 -29.10 1.13
C ILE A 334 -1.72 -29.07 2.46
N PHE A 335 -1.23 -29.81 3.46
CA PHE A 335 -1.81 -29.91 4.80
C PHE A 335 -1.14 -28.97 5.80
N ALA A 336 -0.07 -28.30 5.37
CA ALA A 336 0.63 -27.29 6.17
C ALA A 336 -0.29 -26.10 6.45
N PRO A 337 -0.37 -25.65 7.72
CA PRO A 337 -1.15 -24.47 8.05
C PRO A 337 -0.51 -23.20 7.48
N TYR A 338 -1.35 -22.27 7.05
CA TYR A 338 -1.00 -20.91 6.69
C TYR A 338 -1.59 -19.96 7.74
N GLY A 339 -0.74 -19.18 8.38
CA GLY A 339 -1.10 -18.29 9.49
C GLY A 339 -1.02 -16.82 9.10
N ILE A 340 -2.02 -16.04 9.51
CA ILE A 340 -1.93 -14.57 9.56
C ILE A 340 -2.15 -14.10 11.00
N THR A 341 -1.79 -12.87 11.31
CA THR A 341 -2.08 -12.27 12.63
C THR A 341 -3.01 -11.06 12.47
N SER A 342 -3.86 -10.83 13.47
CA SER A 342 -4.76 -9.69 13.51
C SER A 342 -4.99 -9.23 14.95
N ARG A 343 -5.63 -8.07 15.10
CA ARG A 343 -6.08 -7.49 16.39
C ARG A 343 -7.50 -7.02 16.24
N THR A 344 -8.30 -7.09 17.30
CA THR A 344 -9.68 -6.61 17.29
C THR A 344 -9.72 -5.10 17.56
N PRO A 345 -9.94 -4.23 16.54
CA PRO A 345 -10.15 -2.81 16.81
C PRO A 345 -11.48 -2.60 17.54
N LEU A 346 -11.61 -1.46 18.24
CA LEU A 346 -12.83 -1.14 19.00
C LEU A 346 -14.10 -1.12 18.13
N LEU A 347 -13.99 -0.81 16.83
CA LEU A 347 -15.13 -0.80 15.91
C LEU A 347 -15.61 -2.21 15.50
N GLU A 348 -14.81 -3.24 15.79
CA GLU A 348 -15.18 -4.64 15.55
C GLU A 348 -15.68 -5.35 16.81
N THR A 349 -15.82 -4.63 17.92
CA THR A 349 -16.35 -5.20 19.16
C THR A 349 -17.88 -5.12 19.22
N ASP A 350 -18.52 -6.08 19.85
CA ASP A 350 -19.94 -6.05 20.17
C ASP A 350 -20.22 -5.22 21.45
N TYR A 351 -21.48 -5.24 21.90
CA TYR A 351 -21.92 -4.55 23.10
C TYR A 351 -21.26 -5.08 24.40
N ASN A 352 -20.66 -6.28 24.38
CA ASN A 352 -19.92 -6.86 25.50
C ASN A 352 -18.43 -6.50 25.47
N LEU A 353 -18.00 -5.62 24.54
CA LEU A 353 -16.62 -5.19 24.37
C LEU A 353 -15.66 -6.32 24.03
N HIS A 354 -16.11 -7.35 23.31
CA HIS A 354 -15.26 -8.38 22.73
C HIS A 354 -15.50 -8.45 21.22
N LYS A 355 -14.59 -9.09 20.46
CA LYS A 355 -14.73 -9.22 19.01
C LYS A 355 -16.13 -9.74 18.67
N SER A 356 -16.86 -8.97 17.87
CA SER A 356 -18.19 -9.34 17.42
C SER A 356 -18.12 -10.67 16.67
N ASN A 357 -19.04 -11.58 16.98
CA ASN A 357 -19.13 -12.87 16.28
C ASN A 357 -19.26 -12.72 14.76
N SER A 358 -19.84 -11.62 14.28
CA SER A 358 -19.96 -11.33 12.83
C SER A 358 -18.63 -10.96 12.17
N THR A 359 -17.68 -10.38 12.89
CA THR A 359 -16.42 -9.88 12.31
C THR A 359 -15.34 -10.96 12.21
N TYR A 360 -15.56 -12.15 12.79
CA TYR A 360 -14.72 -13.31 12.54
C TYR A 360 -14.76 -13.74 11.07
N PHE A 361 -15.87 -13.52 10.37
CA PHE A 361 -16.01 -13.91 8.96
C PHE A 361 -15.16 -13.04 8.03
N SER A 362 -14.97 -11.77 8.35
CA SER A 362 -14.06 -10.87 7.60
C SER A 362 -12.60 -11.35 7.66
N ASP A 363 -12.16 -11.74 8.86
CA ASP A 363 -10.82 -12.31 9.06
C ASP A 363 -10.67 -13.67 8.38
N LEU A 364 -11.73 -14.50 8.44
CA LEU A 364 -11.78 -15.77 7.72
C LEU A 364 -11.59 -15.54 6.23
N ASP A 365 -12.31 -14.58 5.63
CA ASP A 365 -12.19 -14.22 4.22
C ASP A 365 -10.76 -13.92 3.79
N VAL A 366 -10.04 -13.11 4.55
CA VAL A 366 -8.64 -12.81 4.27
C VAL A 366 -7.77 -14.07 4.38
N ALA A 367 -7.85 -14.78 5.50
CA ALA A 367 -6.98 -15.93 5.78
C ALA A 367 -7.15 -17.08 4.79
N ARG A 368 -8.40 -17.40 4.43
CA ARG A 368 -8.72 -18.49 3.50
C ARG A 368 -8.47 -18.12 2.05
N THR A 369 -8.63 -16.85 1.67
CA THR A 369 -8.31 -16.38 0.32
C THR A 369 -6.81 -16.47 0.09
N ALA A 370 -5.98 -16.06 1.07
CA ALA A 370 -4.53 -16.24 0.98
C ALA A 370 -4.13 -17.71 0.80
N LEU A 371 -4.75 -18.63 1.57
CA LEU A 371 -4.50 -20.06 1.44
C LEU A 371 -4.96 -20.64 0.09
N ALA A 372 -6.19 -20.33 -0.34
CA ALA A 372 -6.76 -20.86 -1.58
C ALA A 372 -5.98 -20.35 -2.81
N THR A 373 -5.63 -19.06 -2.84
CA THR A 373 -4.81 -18.47 -3.91
C THR A 373 -3.43 -19.12 -3.97
N ARG A 374 -2.76 -19.36 -2.83
CA ARG A 374 -1.46 -20.06 -2.80
C ARG A 374 -1.51 -21.44 -3.44
N LEU A 375 -2.61 -22.17 -3.21
CA LEU A 375 -2.72 -23.58 -3.61
C LEU A 375 -3.29 -23.76 -5.01
N TYR A 376 -4.18 -22.87 -5.46
CA TYR A 376 -4.89 -23.03 -6.73
C TYR A 376 -4.36 -22.17 -7.87
N SER A 377 -3.80 -20.98 -7.61
CA SER A 377 -3.37 -20.09 -8.70
C SER A 377 -2.42 -20.73 -9.73
N PRO A 378 -1.41 -21.55 -9.34
CA PRO A 378 -0.49 -22.15 -10.31
C PRO A 378 -1.19 -23.14 -11.27
N GLY A 379 -2.13 -23.92 -10.75
CA GLY A 379 -2.84 -24.95 -11.50
C GLY A 379 -4.11 -24.48 -12.23
N VAL A 380 -4.70 -23.34 -11.82
CA VAL A 380 -5.99 -22.89 -12.38
C VAL A 380 -5.89 -22.57 -13.88
N SER A 381 -4.86 -21.85 -14.34
CA SER A 381 -4.75 -21.54 -15.78
C SER A 381 -4.45 -22.79 -16.62
N ILE A 382 -3.66 -23.72 -16.08
CA ILE A 382 -3.37 -25.01 -16.73
C ILE A 382 -4.68 -25.80 -16.91
N VAL A 383 -5.43 -25.98 -15.83
CA VAL A 383 -6.72 -26.69 -15.84
C VAL A 383 -7.76 -25.97 -16.70
N SER A 384 -7.77 -24.63 -16.72
CA SER A 384 -8.67 -23.85 -17.59
C SER A 384 -8.46 -24.20 -19.07
N LYS A 385 -7.20 -24.24 -19.52
CA LYS A 385 -6.82 -24.55 -20.92
C LYS A 385 -7.06 -26.01 -21.29
N GLU A 386 -6.79 -26.94 -20.37
CA GLU A 386 -7.10 -28.37 -20.57
C GLU A 386 -8.61 -28.60 -20.70
N LEU A 387 -9.40 -28.00 -19.80
CA LEU A 387 -10.85 -28.10 -19.83
C LEU A 387 -11.45 -27.47 -21.08
N ASP A 388 -10.92 -26.35 -21.57
CA ASP A 388 -11.35 -25.77 -22.85
C ASP A 388 -11.18 -26.76 -24.00
N LYS A 389 -10.02 -27.44 -24.08
CA LYS A 389 -9.77 -28.46 -25.11
C LYS A 389 -10.72 -29.65 -24.96
N GLU A 390 -10.91 -30.16 -23.75
CA GLU A 390 -11.81 -31.28 -23.48
C GLU A 390 -13.27 -30.94 -23.84
N LEU A 391 -13.76 -29.77 -23.41
CA LEU A 391 -15.13 -29.32 -23.66
C LEU A 391 -15.40 -29.13 -25.15
N LEU A 392 -14.45 -28.55 -25.89
CA LEU A 392 -14.56 -28.38 -27.34
C LEU A 392 -14.48 -29.71 -28.09
N ALA A 393 -13.74 -30.70 -27.57
CA ALA A 393 -13.64 -32.03 -28.18
C ALA A 393 -14.88 -32.91 -27.96
N THR A 394 -15.76 -32.60 -26.99
CA THR A 394 -16.95 -33.42 -26.69
C THR A 394 -18.04 -33.38 -27.77
N GLY A 395 -18.09 -32.32 -28.60
CA GLY A 395 -19.15 -32.11 -29.60
C GLY A 395 -20.53 -31.77 -29.02
N ASP A 396 -20.67 -31.65 -27.69
CA ASP A 396 -21.91 -31.28 -27.00
C ASP A 396 -22.00 -29.75 -26.86
N ALA A 397 -22.97 -29.13 -27.53
CA ALA A 397 -23.15 -27.67 -27.55
C ALA A 397 -23.40 -27.07 -26.14
N SER A 398 -24.03 -27.81 -25.22
CA SER A 398 -24.26 -27.36 -23.85
C SER A 398 -22.95 -27.30 -23.06
N LYS A 399 -22.07 -28.29 -23.26
CA LYS A 399 -20.75 -28.35 -22.62
C LYS A 399 -19.78 -27.36 -23.26
N ALA A 400 -19.78 -27.24 -24.59
CA ALA A 400 -18.99 -26.26 -25.32
C ALA A 400 -19.33 -24.81 -24.91
N ALA A 401 -20.57 -24.51 -24.50
CA ALA A 401 -20.94 -23.20 -23.95
C ALA A 401 -20.23 -22.84 -22.62
N HIS A 402 -19.53 -23.78 -22.00
CA HIS A 402 -18.67 -23.55 -20.84
C HIS A 402 -17.18 -23.41 -21.18
N ALA A 403 -16.79 -23.71 -22.43
CA ALA A 403 -15.45 -23.40 -22.92
C ALA A 403 -15.23 -21.88 -22.87
N HIS A 404 -13.99 -21.47 -22.58
CA HIS A 404 -13.56 -20.08 -22.42
C HIS A 404 -14.18 -19.32 -21.24
N LYS A 405 -15.01 -19.97 -20.41
CA LYS A 405 -15.43 -19.39 -19.13
C LYS A 405 -14.28 -19.46 -18.13
N ALA A 406 -14.13 -18.39 -17.35
CA ALA A 406 -13.16 -18.33 -16.27
C ALA A 406 -13.44 -19.39 -15.19
N ILE A 407 -12.35 -19.91 -14.61
CA ILE A 407 -12.43 -20.70 -13.39
C ILE A 407 -12.56 -19.73 -12.21
N TYR A 408 -13.48 -20.04 -11.30
CA TYR A 408 -13.61 -19.31 -10.03
C TYR A 408 -13.76 -20.30 -8.88
N ILE A 409 -13.33 -19.86 -7.71
CA ILE A 409 -13.40 -20.63 -6.47
C ILE A 409 -14.52 -20.00 -5.65
N ALA A 410 -15.61 -20.73 -5.46
CA ALA A 410 -16.77 -20.23 -4.73
C ALA A 410 -16.83 -20.82 -3.33
N LEU A 411 -17.11 -19.97 -2.36
CA LEU A 411 -17.49 -20.39 -1.03
C LEU A 411 -18.91 -20.95 -1.05
N GLY A 412 -19.09 -22.20 -0.62
CA GLY A 412 -20.41 -22.80 -0.43
C GLY A 412 -21.00 -22.50 0.95
N SER A 413 -20.23 -22.75 2.01
CA SER A 413 -20.70 -22.55 3.39
C SER A 413 -19.55 -22.29 4.35
N VAL A 414 -19.84 -21.61 5.46
CA VAL A 414 -18.93 -21.48 6.60
C VAL A 414 -19.68 -21.80 7.87
N HIS A 415 -19.06 -22.63 8.69
CA HIS A 415 -19.46 -22.80 10.07
C HIS A 415 -18.36 -22.23 10.97
N CYS A 416 -18.70 -21.39 11.94
CA CYS A 416 -17.77 -20.88 12.95
C CYS A 416 -18.30 -21.22 14.35
N SER A 417 -17.42 -21.78 15.19
CA SER A 417 -17.71 -22.14 16.57
C SER A 417 -16.79 -21.37 17.51
N PHE A 418 -17.38 -20.51 18.34
CA PHE A 418 -16.69 -19.68 19.31
C PHE A 418 -16.44 -20.45 20.61
N LYS A 419 -15.23 -20.36 21.15
CA LYS A 419 -14.79 -21.04 22.38
C LYS A 419 -14.43 -20.06 23.48
N ARG A 420 -13.81 -18.94 23.12
CA ARG A 420 -13.39 -17.86 24.03
C ARG A 420 -13.49 -16.52 23.33
N GLU A 421 -13.75 -15.49 24.12
CA GLU A 421 -13.73 -14.10 23.68
C GLU A 421 -12.33 -13.65 23.27
N ILE A 422 -12.27 -12.76 22.27
CA ILE A 422 -11.08 -11.99 21.91
C ILE A 422 -11.31 -10.56 22.41
N LYS A 423 -10.39 -10.06 23.24
CA LYS A 423 -10.51 -8.73 23.85
C LYS A 423 -10.13 -7.60 22.88
N PRO A 424 -10.56 -6.36 23.14
CA PRO A 424 -10.17 -5.22 22.33
C PRO A 424 -8.65 -5.11 22.27
N PHE A 425 -8.12 -4.92 21.07
CA PHE A 425 -6.70 -4.83 20.74
C PHE A 425 -5.86 -6.08 21.06
N GLU A 426 -6.49 -7.18 21.48
CA GLU A 426 -5.80 -8.44 21.72
C GLU A 426 -5.25 -9.02 20.41
N LEU A 427 -3.97 -9.39 20.41
CA LEU A 427 -3.33 -10.06 19.28
C LEU A 427 -3.78 -11.52 19.20
N TYR A 428 -4.25 -11.93 18.02
CA TYR A 428 -4.57 -13.31 17.71
C TYR A 428 -3.99 -13.75 16.36
N GLU A 429 -3.68 -15.02 16.26
CA GLU A 429 -3.27 -15.75 15.06
C GLU A 429 -4.51 -16.40 14.43
N ILE A 430 -4.55 -16.44 13.09
CA ILE A 430 -5.58 -17.12 12.31
C ILE A 430 -4.85 -18.14 11.43
N GLU A 431 -4.92 -19.41 11.80
CA GLU A 431 -4.26 -20.51 11.07
C GLU A 431 -5.27 -21.29 10.25
N SER A 432 -5.16 -21.23 8.92
CA SER A 432 -6.00 -21.97 7.97
C SER A 432 -5.22 -23.12 7.34
N LYS A 433 -5.85 -24.28 7.15
CA LYS A 433 -5.28 -25.41 6.40
C LYS A 433 -6.33 -26.19 5.65
N ILE A 434 -5.94 -26.84 4.54
CA ILE A 434 -6.79 -27.88 3.96
C ILE A 434 -6.86 -29.03 4.96
N ILE A 435 -8.09 -29.42 5.30
CA ILE A 435 -8.32 -30.63 6.10
C ILE A 435 -8.63 -31.82 5.20
N ALA A 436 -9.39 -31.62 4.11
CA ALA A 436 -9.77 -32.67 3.17
C ALA A 436 -10.32 -32.09 1.86
N TRP A 437 -10.54 -32.95 0.87
CA TRP A 437 -11.36 -32.70 -0.30
C TRP A 437 -12.07 -33.97 -0.77
N ASP A 438 -13.21 -33.80 -1.43
CA ASP A 438 -13.92 -34.83 -2.18
C ASP A 438 -13.96 -34.46 -3.68
N GLN A 439 -14.86 -35.07 -4.46
CA GLN A 439 -14.99 -34.80 -5.90
C GLN A 439 -15.51 -33.38 -6.21
N LYS A 440 -16.24 -32.75 -5.28
CA LYS A 440 -16.92 -31.46 -5.46
C LYS A 440 -16.34 -30.37 -4.55
N TRP A 441 -16.02 -30.71 -3.31
CA TRP A 441 -15.71 -29.76 -2.25
C TRP A 441 -14.27 -29.87 -1.76
N LEU A 442 -13.64 -28.71 -1.57
CA LEU A 442 -12.45 -28.51 -0.75
C LEU A 442 -12.88 -28.03 0.64
N TYR A 443 -12.33 -28.64 1.68
CA TYR A 443 -12.61 -28.28 3.08
C TYR A 443 -11.39 -27.59 3.70
N ILE A 444 -11.58 -26.36 4.17
CA ILE A 444 -10.57 -25.58 4.88
C ILE A 444 -10.96 -25.45 6.35
N MET A 445 -10.06 -25.85 7.24
CA MET A 445 -10.20 -25.69 8.68
C MET A 445 -9.36 -24.48 9.13
N THR A 446 -9.98 -23.58 9.88
CA THR A 446 -9.32 -22.37 10.40
C THR A 446 -9.40 -22.31 11.92
N PHE A 447 -8.31 -21.92 12.57
CA PHE A 447 -8.20 -21.77 14.01
C PHE A 447 -7.86 -20.31 14.36
N PHE A 448 -8.64 -19.70 15.25
CA PHE A 448 -8.30 -18.44 15.88
C PHE A 448 -7.59 -18.74 17.19
N LEU A 449 -6.36 -18.26 17.34
CA LEU A 449 -5.45 -18.66 18.40
C LEU A 449 -4.87 -17.43 19.09
N ARG A 450 -4.69 -17.49 20.41
CA ARG A 450 -3.80 -16.59 21.12
C ARG A 450 -2.37 -17.08 20.95
N PRO A 451 -1.42 -16.20 20.54
CA PRO A 451 0.00 -16.53 20.52
C PRO A 451 0.49 -17.04 21.89
N ALA A 452 1.47 -17.94 21.88
CA ALA A 452 2.12 -18.39 23.10
C ALA A 452 2.94 -17.24 23.72
N SER A 453 2.79 -17.00 25.03
CA SER A 453 3.56 -15.97 25.75
C SER A 453 4.55 -16.62 26.74
N GLY A 454 5.80 -16.78 26.32
CA GLY A 454 6.91 -17.33 27.10
C GLY A 454 7.28 -18.78 26.77
N LYS A 455 8.47 -19.24 27.21
CA LYS A 455 9.13 -20.48 26.78
C LYS A 455 8.36 -21.79 27.06
N ASN A 456 7.28 -21.78 27.85
CA ASN A 456 6.50 -22.96 28.25
C ASN A 456 4.97 -22.81 28.14
N LYS A 457 4.44 -21.74 27.51
CA LYS A 457 2.97 -21.56 27.40
C LYS A 457 2.42 -22.14 26.10
N LYS A 458 1.27 -22.81 26.19
CA LYS A 458 0.53 -23.35 25.02
C LYS A 458 -0.34 -22.24 24.39
N ARG A 459 -0.53 -22.30 23.07
CA ARG A 459 -1.50 -21.45 22.36
C ARG A 459 -2.91 -21.67 22.92
N THR A 460 -3.71 -20.60 22.98
CA THR A 460 -5.10 -20.68 23.45
C THR A 460 -6.06 -20.62 22.27
N LEU A 461 -7.02 -21.54 22.18
CA LEU A 461 -8.04 -21.54 21.13
C LEU A 461 -9.18 -20.55 21.45
N PHE A 462 -9.42 -19.60 20.55
CA PHE A 462 -10.54 -18.66 20.58
C PHE A 462 -11.75 -19.17 19.80
N ALA A 463 -11.55 -19.59 18.56
CA ALA A 463 -12.62 -20.08 17.69
C ALA A 463 -12.09 -21.07 16.66
N THR A 464 -12.98 -21.87 16.11
CA THR A 464 -12.71 -22.79 15.01
C THR A 464 -13.72 -22.56 13.91
N ALA A 465 -13.27 -22.55 12.65
CA ALA A 465 -14.15 -22.46 11.51
C ALA A 465 -13.88 -23.56 10.49
N LEU A 466 -14.95 -24.01 9.83
CA LEU A 466 -14.90 -24.94 8.72
C LEU A 466 -15.55 -24.28 7.49
N SER A 467 -14.79 -24.13 6.42
CA SER A 467 -15.25 -23.59 5.14
C SER A 467 -15.32 -24.68 4.07
N LYS A 468 -16.38 -24.67 3.26
CA LYS A 468 -16.55 -25.54 2.08
C LYS A 468 -16.39 -24.71 0.81
N TYR A 469 -15.50 -25.12 -0.08
CA TYR A 469 -15.21 -24.45 -1.34
C TYR A 469 -15.46 -25.34 -2.54
N VAL A 470 -16.01 -24.79 -3.62
CA VAL A 470 -16.19 -25.47 -4.90
C VAL A 470 -15.43 -24.73 -5.98
N VAL A 471 -14.73 -25.47 -6.84
CA VAL A 471 -14.10 -24.90 -8.04
C VAL A 471 -15.09 -25.02 -9.20
N LYS A 472 -15.31 -23.92 -9.92
CA LYS A 472 -16.31 -23.85 -10.99
C LYS A 472 -15.71 -23.28 -12.28
N LYS A 473 -16.07 -23.88 -13.43
CA LYS A 473 -15.88 -23.31 -14.76
C LYS A 473 -17.24 -23.04 -15.38
N GLY A 474 -17.71 -21.78 -15.27
CA GLY A 474 -19.12 -21.46 -15.50
C GLY A 474 -20.04 -22.16 -14.49
N ARG A 475 -20.84 -23.14 -14.95
CA ARG A 475 -21.70 -23.97 -14.08
C ARG A 475 -21.09 -25.34 -13.77
N LEU A 476 -20.04 -25.73 -14.47
CA LEU A 476 -19.37 -27.02 -14.31
C LEU A 476 -18.54 -27.04 -13.03
N THR A 477 -18.68 -28.12 -12.25
CA THR A 477 -17.83 -28.39 -11.10
C THR A 477 -16.50 -28.95 -11.58
N VAL A 478 -15.39 -28.36 -11.12
CA VAL A 478 -14.05 -28.87 -11.36
C VAL A 478 -13.57 -29.57 -10.09
N PRO A 479 -13.15 -30.85 -10.15
CA PRO A 479 -12.65 -31.54 -8.97
C PRO A 479 -11.45 -30.80 -8.35
N PRO A 480 -11.44 -30.53 -7.02
CA PRO A 480 -10.33 -29.92 -6.31
C PRO A 480 -8.97 -30.58 -6.61
N GLU A 481 -8.96 -31.91 -6.70
CA GLU A 481 -7.76 -32.71 -6.94
C GLU A 481 -7.07 -32.35 -8.26
N ARG A 482 -7.85 -32.06 -9.31
CA ARG A 482 -7.32 -31.70 -10.63
C ARG A 482 -6.49 -30.42 -10.57
N VAL A 483 -6.98 -29.42 -9.84
CA VAL A 483 -6.28 -28.14 -9.66
C VAL A 483 -5.05 -28.30 -8.77
N LEU A 484 -5.17 -29.03 -7.64
CA LEU A 484 -4.04 -29.29 -6.73
C LEU A 484 -2.88 -30.00 -7.43
N ARG A 485 -3.22 -30.97 -8.29
CA ARG A 485 -2.28 -31.72 -9.11
C ARG A 485 -1.57 -30.82 -10.13
N ALA A 486 -2.33 -30.02 -10.88
CA ALA A 486 -1.78 -29.06 -11.82
C ALA A 486 -0.90 -27.99 -11.14
N SER A 487 -1.19 -27.67 -9.86
CA SER A 487 -0.37 -26.78 -9.04
C SER A 487 0.91 -27.42 -8.48
N GLY A 488 1.17 -28.72 -8.72
CA GLY A 488 2.38 -29.41 -8.26
C GLY A 488 2.29 -29.99 -6.83
N PHE A 489 1.09 -30.13 -6.26
CA PHE A 489 0.91 -30.62 -4.89
C PHE A 489 0.47 -32.08 -4.78
N LEU A 490 0.30 -32.82 -5.88
CA LEU A 490 -0.13 -34.22 -5.84
C LEU A 490 0.69 -35.09 -6.81
N PRO A 491 1.12 -36.30 -6.40
CA PRO A 491 1.84 -37.23 -7.26
C PRO A 491 0.89 -37.82 -8.30
N PRO A 492 1.34 -38.20 -9.51
CA PRO A 492 0.50 -38.80 -10.54
C PRO A 492 -0.33 -39.97 -9.99
N PRO A 493 -1.56 -40.19 -10.49
CA PRO A 493 -2.41 -41.28 -10.01
C PRO A 493 -1.74 -42.65 -10.29
N PRO A 494 -1.99 -43.67 -9.44
CA PRO A 494 -1.47 -45.02 -9.65
C PRO A 494 -1.91 -45.61 -11.00
N GLU A 495 -1.07 -46.46 -11.61
CA GLU A 495 -1.40 -47.16 -12.85
C GLU A 495 -2.71 -47.95 -12.71
N GLY A 496 -3.67 -47.71 -13.61
CA GLY A 496 -5.00 -48.34 -13.59
C GLY A 496 -6.12 -47.53 -12.92
N VAL A 497 -5.80 -46.42 -12.25
CA VAL A 497 -6.82 -45.46 -11.76
C VAL A 497 -7.04 -44.39 -12.83
N SER A 498 -8.07 -44.56 -13.67
CA SER A 498 -8.51 -43.47 -14.54
C SER A 498 -9.10 -42.36 -13.68
N LEU A 499 -8.58 -41.13 -13.82
CA LEU A 499 -9.27 -39.94 -13.32
C LEU A 499 -10.66 -39.93 -13.97
N GLU A 500 -11.71 -40.17 -13.19
CA GLU A 500 -13.08 -40.16 -13.69
C GLU A 500 -13.30 -38.82 -14.41
N SER A 501 -13.80 -38.89 -15.66
CA SER A 501 -14.13 -37.71 -16.45
C SER A 501 -15.03 -36.79 -15.63
N VAL A 502 -14.79 -35.48 -15.69
CA VAL A 502 -15.63 -34.47 -15.02
C VAL A 502 -17.10 -34.81 -15.28
N ASP A 503 -17.84 -35.20 -14.25
CA ASP A 503 -19.26 -35.49 -14.44
C ASP A 503 -19.95 -34.17 -14.77
N PHE A 504 -20.35 -34.04 -16.04
CA PHE A 504 -20.99 -32.84 -16.58
C PHE A 504 -22.49 -32.80 -16.26
N SER A 505 -22.99 -33.69 -15.38
CA SER A 505 -24.38 -33.69 -14.96
C SER A 505 -24.72 -32.36 -14.25
N SER A 506 -25.68 -31.62 -14.83
CA SER A 506 -26.15 -30.32 -14.33
C SER A 506 -27.06 -30.44 -13.08
N ALA A 507 -27.26 -31.66 -12.57
CA ALA A 507 -28.32 -32.01 -11.64
C ALA A 507 -28.06 -31.55 -10.20
N ASP A 508 -26.83 -31.21 -9.86
CA ASP A 508 -26.43 -30.98 -8.46
C ASP A 508 -26.05 -29.52 -8.18
N ALA A 509 -26.76 -28.62 -8.86
CA ALA A 509 -26.83 -27.21 -8.51
C ALA A 509 -27.56 -27.09 -7.17
N SER A 510 -26.84 -26.65 -6.14
CA SER A 510 -27.45 -26.21 -4.89
C SER A 510 -28.61 -25.28 -5.22
N VAL A 511 -29.81 -25.63 -4.73
CA VAL A 511 -31.07 -24.88 -4.82
C VAL A 511 -31.00 -23.64 -3.91
N SER A 512 -29.98 -22.83 -4.12
CA SER A 512 -29.92 -21.44 -3.72
C SER A 512 -29.73 -20.67 -5.02
N GLN A 513 -30.85 -20.39 -5.70
CA GLN A 513 -30.84 -19.47 -6.84
C GLN A 513 -30.27 -18.13 -6.34
N THR A 514 -29.01 -17.86 -6.64
CA THR A 514 -28.53 -16.47 -6.62
C THR A 514 -29.23 -15.78 -7.77
N PRO A 515 -30.03 -14.71 -7.56
CA PRO A 515 -30.80 -14.11 -8.64
C PRO A 515 -29.87 -13.68 -9.77
N VAL A 516 -30.19 -14.12 -10.99
CA VAL A 516 -29.51 -13.68 -12.22
C VAL A 516 -30.28 -12.51 -12.88
N SER A 517 -31.40 -12.09 -12.30
CA SER A 517 -32.16 -10.91 -12.73
C SER A 517 -31.88 -9.73 -11.79
N GLY A 518 -31.59 -8.57 -12.38
CA GLY A 518 -31.32 -7.30 -11.70
C GLY A 518 -32.52 -6.66 -11.01
N GLU A 519 -33.28 -7.44 -10.25
CA GLU A 519 -34.38 -6.96 -9.40
C GLU A 519 -34.17 -7.47 -7.98
N GLY A 520 -33.27 -6.79 -7.26
CA GLY A 520 -33.13 -6.86 -5.81
C GLY A 520 -33.33 -5.45 -5.27
N ILE A 521 -34.30 -5.32 -4.36
CA ILE A 521 -34.79 -4.12 -3.66
C ILE A 521 -33.77 -2.99 -3.63
N ALA A 522 -34.18 -1.81 -4.12
CA ALA A 522 -33.46 -0.56 -3.98
C ALA A 522 -33.16 -0.27 -2.50
N ALA A 523 -31.99 -0.68 -2.04
CA ALA A 523 -31.37 -0.18 -0.84
C ALA A 523 -30.54 1.03 -1.23
N SER A 524 -31.11 2.22 -1.04
CA SER A 524 -30.34 3.45 -0.98
C SER A 524 -29.21 3.29 0.05
N THR A 525 -27.99 3.61 -0.37
CA THR A 525 -26.79 3.78 0.46
C THR A 525 -26.32 2.54 1.25
N ALA A 526 -25.50 1.70 0.63
CA ALA A 526 -24.60 0.77 1.31
C ALA A 526 -23.22 0.77 0.63
N VAL A 527 -22.20 0.74 1.47
CA VAL A 527 -20.78 0.96 1.19
C VAL A 527 -20.19 -0.08 0.23
N ASP A 528 -19.32 0.41 -0.64
CA ASP A 528 -18.70 -0.20 -1.81
C ASP A 528 -17.70 -1.35 -1.49
N GLY A 529 -18.12 -2.35 -0.71
CA GLY A 529 -17.28 -3.47 -0.25
C GLY A 529 -17.48 -4.81 -0.98
N GLY A 530 -18.57 -4.95 -1.76
CA GLY A 530 -18.95 -6.24 -2.38
C GLY A 530 -18.31 -6.53 -3.74
N SER A 531 -17.85 -5.51 -4.45
CA SER A 531 -17.31 -5.65 -5.82
C SER A 531 -15.92 -6.30 -5.83
N LEU A 532 -15.04 -5.89 -4.90
CA LEU A 532 -13.66 -6.38 -4.79
C LEU A 532 -13.57 -7.87 -4.43
N VAL A 533 -14.41 -8.37 -3.51
CA VAL A 533 -14.42 -9.80 -3.14
C VAL A 533 -14.86 -10.68 -4.33
N ARG A 534 -15.79 -10.18 -5.15
CA ARG A 534 -16.26 -10.86 -6.36
C ARG A 534 -15.20 -10.85 -7.48
N GLU A 535 -14.34 -9.84 -7.50
CA GLU A 535 -13.23 -9.72 -8.45
C GLU A 535 -12.02 -10.58 -8.07
N VAL A 536 -11.71 -10.70 -6.77
CA VAL A 536 -10.62 -11.55 -6.25
C VAL A 536 -10.90 -13.05 -6.45
N LEU A 537 -12.17 -13.47 -6.44
CA LEU A 537 -12.56 -14.87 -6.65
C LEU A 537 -12.67 -15.27 -8.13
N ARG A 538 -12.61 -14.31 -9.06
CA ARG A 538 -12.58 -14.58 -10.50
C ARG A 538 -11.14 -14.66 -10.97
N VAL A 539 -10.67 -15.87 -11.22
CA VAL A 539 -9.37 -16.08 -11.86
C VAL A 539 -9.58 -15.98 -13.37
N THR A 540 -9.53 -14.76 -13.90
CA THR A 540 -9.54 -14.54 -15.36
C THR A 540 -8.15 -14.80 -15.92
N ASP A 541 -8.04 -15.59 -16.99
CA ASP A 541 -6.77 -15.97 -17.62
C ASP A 541 -5.88 -14.74 -17.98
N ASP A 542 -6.48 -13.57 -18.19
CA ASP A 542 -5.79 -12.31 -18.53
C ASP A 542 -5.25 -11.51 -17.33
N LYS A 543 -5.61 -11.86 -16.08
CA LYS A 543 -5.20 -11.16 -14.85
C LYS A 543 -4.25 -11.97 -13.96
N LEU A 544 -3.91 -13.20 -14.36
CA LEU A 544 -2.91 -14.00 -13.65
C LEU A 544 -1.51 -13.58 -14.08
N SER A 545 -0.62 -13.52 -13.10
CA SER A 545 0.81 -13.23 -13.19
C SER A 545 1.51 -13.91 -14.37
N ASN A 546 2.60 -13.29 -14.85
CA ASN A 546 3.53 -13.79 -15.88
C ASN A 546 3.56 -15.34 -15.94
N PRO A 547 3.23 -15.98 -17.10
CA PRO A 547 3.23 -17.44 -17.25
C PRO A 547 4.52 -18.12 -16.77
N GLN A 548 5.65 -17.41 -16.87
CA GLN A 548 6.93 -17.87 -16.35
C GLN A 548 6.94 -17.96 -14.81
N ALA A 549 6.39 -16.98 -14.10
CA ALA A 549 6.29 -16.98 -12.64
C ALA A 549 5.39 -18.11 -12.12
N LEU A 550 4.28 -18.42 -12.83
CA LEU A 550 3.42 -19.55 -12.47
C LEU A 550 4.11 -20.89 -12.70
N ALA A 551 4.89 -21.03 -13.79
CA ALA A 551 5.67 -22.24 -14.05
C ALA A 551 6.79 -22.44 -13.01
N GLU A 552 7.47 -21.37 -12.62
CA GLU A 552 8.46 -21.37 -11.54
C GLU A 552 7.81 -21.76 -10.20
N GLN A 553 6.60 -21.24 -9.91
CA GLN A 553 5.86 -21.59 -8.70
C GLN A 553 5.39 -23.04 -8.69
N THR A 554 4.88 -23.58 -9.81
CA THR A 554 4.53 -25.00 -9.93
C THR A 554 5.76 -25.91 -9.76
N LYS A 555 6.90 -25.51 -10.32
CA LYS A 555 8.17 -26.22 -10.14
C LYS A 555 8.61 -26.20 -8.67
N ALA A 556 8.60 -25.03 -8.02
CA ALA A 556 8.92 -24.90 -6.60
C ALA A 556 7.98 -25.72 -5.72
N ASN A 557 6.67 -25.76 -6.03
CA ASN A 557 5.71 -26.60 -5.31
C ASN A 557 6.06 -28.09 -5.46
N THR A 558 6.39 -28.53 -6.68
CA THR A 558 6.79 -29.92 -6.94
C THR A 558 8.09 -30.30 -6.21
N GLU A 559 9.04 -29.37 -6.11
CA GLU A 559 10.32 -29.56 -5.42
C GLU A 559 10.21 -29.44 -3.88
N SER A 560 9.08 -28.94 -3.36
CA SER A 560 8.88 -28.68 -1.93
C SER A 560 8.50 -29.91 -1.09
N TRP A 561 8.30 -31.07 -1.72
CA TRP A 561 7.96 -32.33 -1.04
C TRP A 561 8.51 -33.53 -1.80
N ASP A 562 8.80 -34.62 -1.08
CA ASP A 562 9.34 -35.84 -1.66
C ASP A 562 8.20 -36.85 -1.93
N PRO A 563 7.97 -37.28 -3.19
CA PRO A 563 6.95 -38.28 -3.51
C PRO A 563 7.23 -39.67 -2.92
N ASN A 564 8.48 -39.97 -2.53
CA ASN A 564 8.81 -41.21 -1.82
C ASN A 564 8.41 -41.13 -0.34
N GLU A 565 8.44 -39.94 0.26
CA GLU A 565 7.99 -39.72 1.64
C GLU A 565 6.46 -39.58 1.69
N TRP A 566 5.89 -38.84 0.75
CA TRP A 566 4.46 -38.55 0.62
C TRP A 566 3.89 -39.23 -0.61
N THR A 567 3.75 -40.56 -0.53
CA THR A 567 3.10 -41.34 -1.58
C THR A 567 1.63 -40.94 -1.73
N TYR A 568 1.05 -41.29 -2.88
CA TYR A 568 -0.37 -41.08 -3.16
C TYR A 568 -1.25 -41.64 -2.03
N GLU A 569 -0.95 -42.84 -1.54
CA GLU A 569 -1.69 -43.53 -0.47
C GLU A 569 -1.61 -42.75 0.85
N ARG A 570 -0.43 -42.19 1.18
CA ARG A 570 -0.26 -41.40 2.40
C ARG A 570 -1.04 -40.09 2.34
N ILE A 571 -1.03 -39.41 1.19
CA ILE A 571 -1.83 -38.20 0.96
C ILE A 571 -3.33 -38.54 1.03
N ASP A 572 -3.76 -39.64 0.39
CA ASP A 572 -5.15 -40.10 0.43
C ASP A 572 -5.58 -40.50 1.85
N GLN A 573 -4.70 -41.12 2.62
CA GLN A 573 -4.96 -41.47 4.02
C GLN A 573 -5.21 -40.22 4.88
N GLU A 574 -4.38 -39.17 4.73
CA GLU A 574 -4.59 -37.89 5.43
C GLU A 574 -5.85 -37.16 4.93
N ARG A 575 -6.13 -37.18 3.63
CA ARG A 575 -7.37 -36.65 3.05
C ARG A 575 -8.61 -37.34 3.64
N ARG A 576 -8.63 -38.68 3.69
CA ARG A 576 -9.72 -39.46 4.29
C ARG A 576 -9.83 -39.25 5.80
N ARG A 577 -8.70 -39.07 6.49
CA ARG A 577 -8.70 -38.68 7.92
C ARG A 577 -9.42 -37.37 8.11
N GLY A 578 -9.15 -36.38 7.27
CA GLY A 578 -9.85 -35.10 7.29
C GLY A 578 -11.33 -35.20 6.92
N LEU A 579 -11.70 -36.06 5.96
CA LEU A 579 -13.12 -36.31 5.62
C LEU A 579 -13.91 -36.77 6.84
N ARG A 580 -13.35 -37.69 7.65
CA ARG A 580 -13.97 -38.12 8.92
C ARG A 580 -14.14 -36.97 9.93
N VAL A 581 -13.27 -35.97 9.90
CA VAL A 581 -13.37 -34.78 10.78
C VAL A 581 -14.52 -33.86 10.32
N VAL A 582 -14.76 -33.74 9.01
CA VAL A 582 -15.78 -32.84 8.45
C VAL A 582 -17.15 -33.52 8.25
N GLU A 583 -17.20 -34.85 8.27
CA GLU A 583 -18.42 -35.65 8.07
C GLU A 583 -19.56 -35.23 9.01
N GLY A 584 -19.27 -35.02 10.29
CA GLY A 584 -20.28 -34.57 11.26
C GLY A 584 -20.92 -33.22 10.89
N TRP A 585 -20.11 -32.28 10.38
CA TRP A 585 -20.58 -30.96 9.92
C TRP A 585 -21.33 -31.04 8.60
N ALA A 586 -20.82 -31.82 7.64
CA ALA A 586 -21.46 -32.02 6.36
C ALA A 586 -22.85 -32.66 6.53
N ASN A 587 -22.96 -33.65 7.42
CA ASN A 587 -24.22 -34.31 7.74
C ASN A 587 -25.21 -33.39 8.46
N LEU A 588 -24.75 -32.52 9.35
CA LEU A 588 -25.63 -31.55 10.01
C LEU A 588 -26.23 -30.57 9.00
N ASP A 589 -25.40 -30.00 8.12
CA ASP A 589 -25.81 -29.09 7.06
C ASP A 589 -26.85 -29.73 6.13
N ALA A 590 -26.61 -30.97 5.70
CA ALA A 590 -27.55 -31.74 4.88
C ALA A 590 -28.89 -32.01 5.60
N LYS A 591 -28.86 -32.36 6.89
CA LYS A 591 -30.07 -32.58 7.69
C LYS A 591 -30.89 -31.31 7.88
N LEU A 592 -30.24 -30.19 8.16
CA LEU A 592 -30.91 -28.88 8.30
C LEU A 592 -31.57 -28.45 6.98
N PHE A 593 -30.91 -28.69 5.85
CA PHE A 593 -31.50 -28.42 4.54
C PHE A 593 -32.68 -29.34 4.22
N ALA A 594 -32.57 -30.63 4.53
CA ALA A 594 -33.66 -31.59 4.35
C ALA A 594 -34.89 -31.24 5.22
N GLU A 595 -34.68 -30.80 6.46
CA GLU A 595 -35.75 -30.30 7.34
C GLU A 595 -36.48 -29.12 6.69
N TRP A 596 -35.75 -28.13 6.17
CA TRP A 596 -36.34 -26.99 5.48
C TRP A 596 -37.11 -27.38 4.22
N GLN A 597 -36.66 -28.40 3.48
CA GLN A 597 -37.38 -28.92 2.31
C GLN A 597 -38.61 -29.76 2.67
N SER A 598 -38.74 -30.18 3.93
CA SER A 598 -39.87 -31.00 4.40
C SER A 598 -41.07 -30.18 4.90
N GLU A 599 -40.91 -28.85 5.02
CA GLU A 599 -41.99 -27.87 5.16
C GLU A 599 -42.45 -27.36 3.78
#